data_AF-A0A535EKE2-F1
#
_entry.id   AF-A0A535EKE2-F1
#
_cell.length_a   1.000
_cell.length_b   1.000
_cell.length_c   1.000
_cell.angle_alpha   90.00
_cell.angle_beta   90.00
_cell.angle_gamma   90.00
#
_symmetry.space_group_name_H-M   'P 1'
#
loop_
_entity.id
_entity.type
_entity.pdbx_description
1 polymer ?
#
loop_
_entity_poly.entity_id
_entity_poly.type
_entity_poly.pdbx_seq_one_letter_code
_entity_poly.pdbx_strand_id
1 'polypeptide(L)'
;MAVQPPAAPSPSPQTAAAIPPPAKSKGCLGCGMGCGGCLLVIVIVAALLLGSGYFFLVAQAQAGVASPAALLVFSTPVDVGKNDSGYKPAASGQSLDAGSSVRTGDTGRATIQFPDGTLTRLSPGTTVTVQAAQLTNGGQLKSATLLQKIGRTLSVVQHLTGGSNFSVGGHSVSAEVRGTEFEVLVRGDGSNLIKVFDGTVKVSGKTTVALTKGQEIDADKNGTLSAPRTIRPDRQDPYQLVAQCENAVSGGGNSAGSMQVSAGDNLATGQTAESDYHSGGGIVSVALCYPGSFMTMSVTDPNGVVHGSRQSGSPVVGHIDGPPGLWRAIVSAVNVPGGEPWAVAWSTNAVCSGEKVDTGTNVREILSNAQLSSGLANSGSTGITIQVQGVSSNSARIYYYSNLGGVEVSWTIDFYAATPNLGAVLTQVSVKGINVTTQVVSKLTSYGDSISSIPTDYIVDRVYSCVGPEGNAMVIEGHR
;
A
#
# COMPACT_ATOMS: atom_id res chain seq x y z
N MET A 1 -53.53 35.57 67.64
CA MET A 1 -52.25 35.04 68.15
C MET A 1 -51.90 33.81 67.33
N ALA A 2 -50.87 33.87 66.50
CA ALA A 2 -50.17 32.75 65.86
C ALA A 2 -48.98 33.37 65.12
N VAL A 3 -47.87 33.60 65.84
CA VAL A 3 -46.64 32.79 65.75
C VAL A 3 -46.09 32.77 64.33
N GLN A 4 -45.07 33.60 64.13
CA GLN A 4 -44.32 33.81 62.91
C GLN A 4 -43.40 32.60 62.64
N PRO A 5 -43.51 31.93 61.48
CA PRO A 5 -42.54 30.91 61.08
C PRO A 5 -41.21 31.54 60.65
N PRO A 6 -40.06 30.90 60.96
CA PRO A 6 -38.74 31.44 60.69
C PRO A 6 -38.37 31.44 59.19
N ALA A 7 -37.47 32.36 58.82
CA ALA A 7 -36.99 32.57 57.48
C ALA A 7 -36.26 31.34 56.90
N ALA A 8 -36.55 31.03 55.63
CA ALA A 8 -35.88 30.00 54.86
C ALA A 8 -34.43 30.44 54.51
N PRO A 9 -33.49 29.49 54.43
CA PRO A 9 -32.06 29.77 54.26
C PRO A 9 -31.71 30.30 52.87
N SER A 10 -30.77 31.24 52.85
CA SER A 10 -30.15 31.81 51.64
C SER A 10 -29.41 30.74 50.84
N PRO A 11 -29.42 30.81 49.49
CA PRO A 11 -28.70 29.86 48.66
C PRO A 11 -27.19 30.01 48.82
N SER A 12 -26.51 28.89 49.02
CA SER A 12 -25.06 28.73 49.05
C SER A 12 -24.41 29.26 47.77
N PRO A 13 -23.25 29.92 47.84
CA PRO A 13 -22.49 30.28 46.64
C PRO A 13 -22.06 29.00 45.90
N GLN A 14 -22.45 28.88 44.64
CA GLN A 14 -21.94 27.84 43.75
C GLN A 14 -20.43 28.07 43.58
N THR A 15 -19.64 27.10 44.03
CA THR A 15 -18.22 26.97 43.74
C THR A 15 -18.04 26.86 42.23
N ALA A 16 -17.50 27.91 41.61
CA ALA A 16 -17.01 27.84 40.25
C ALA A 16 -15.94 26.74 40.17
N ALA A 17 -16.20 25.72 39.36
CA ALA A 17 -15.20 24.70 39.04
C ALA A 17 -14.00 25.39 38.38
N ALA A 18 -12.83 25.23 38.98
CA ALA A 18 -11.58 25.75 38.45
C ALA A 18 -11.32 25.13 37.07
N ILE A 19 -11.11 25.99 36.08
CA ILE A 19 -10.60 25.62 34.76
C ILE A 19 -9.23 24.96 34.98
N PRO A 20 -9.00 23.70 34.55
CA PRO A 20 -7.67 23.12 34.64
C PRO A 20 -6.70 23.94 33.77
N PRO A 21 -5.45 24.18 34.23
CA PRO A 21 -4.50 24.94 33.44
C PRO A 21 -4.23 24.22 32.11
N PRO A 22 -3.98 24.96 31.02
CA PRO A 22 -3.66 24.36 29.73
C PRO A 22 -2.45 23.44 29.88
N ALA A 23 -2.56 22.23 29.33
CA ALA A 23 -1.50 21.25 29.32
C ALA A 23 -0.24 21.88 28.71
N LYS A 24 0.87 21.85 29.46
CA LYS A 24 2.16 22.35 29.00
C LYS A 24 2.60 21.50 27.80
N SER A 25 2.60 22.11 26.61
CA SER A 25 3.30 21.58 25.46
C SER A 25 4.78 21.45 25.82
N LYS A 26 5.29 20.22 25.94
CA LYS A 26 6.74 20.00 25.96
C LYS A 26 7.26 20.46 24.61
N GLY A 27 7.89 21.63 24.59
CA GLY A 27 8.54 22.17 23.41
C GLY A 27 9.60 21.19 22.91
N CYS A 28 9.48 20.81 21.64
CA CYS A 28 10.62 20.40 20.86
C CYS A 28 11.65 21.54 20.88
N LEU A 29 12.92 21.16 21.07
CA LEU A 29 14.04 22.08 20.85
C LEU A 29 13.89 22.78 19.50
N GLY A 30 14.16 24.08 19.50
CA GLY A 30 13.72 25.02 18.48
C GLY A 30 14.06 24.65 17.04
N CYS A 31 13.02 24.59 16.23
CA CYS A 31 13.04 24.97 14.82
C CYS A 31 11.71 25.70 14.55
N GLY A 32 11.77 27.00 14.31
CA GLY A 32 10.61 27.88 14.06
C GLY A 32 10.10 27.81 12.62
N MET A 33 9.95 26.62 12.06
CA MET A 33 9.29 26.38 10.77
C MET A 33 8.31 25.22 10.98
N GLY A 34 7.04 25.41 10.57
CA GLY A 34 5.93 24.49 10.87
C GLY A 34 6.24 23.04 10.52
N CYS A 35 5.51 22.08 11.11
CA CYS A 35 5.83 20.63 11.10
C CYS A 35 6.22 20.00 9.73
N GLY A 36 5.88 20.58 8.58
CA GLY A 36 6.39 20.14 7.27
C GLY A 36 7.90 20.37 7.07
N GLY A 37 8.49 21.32 7.79
CA GLY A 37 9.93 21.53 7.85
C GLY A 37 10.66 20.37 8.53
N CYS A 38 10.04 19.68 9.50
CA CYS A 38 10.69 18.56 10.18
C CYS A 38 10.91 17.35 9.26
N LEU A 39 9.95 16.99 8.41
CA LEU A 39 10.08 15.85 7.49
C LEU A 39 11.08 16.15 6.37
N LEU A 40 11.02 17.35 5.78
CA LEU A 40 12.00 17.81 4.80
C LEU A 40 13.42 17.87 5.39
N VAL A 41 13.57 18.38 6.62
CA VAL A 41 14.85 18.42 7.35
C VAL A 41 15.32 17.02 7.73
N ILE A 42 14.44 16.10 8.15
CA ILE A 42 14.81 14.71 8.44
C ILE A 42 15.30 14.01 7.17
N VAL A 43 14.61 14.18 6.04
CA VAL A 43 15.03 13.60 4.74
C VAL A 43 16.36 14.19 4.29
N ILE A 44 16.54 15.52 4.38
CA ILE A 44 17.79 16.20 4.02
C ILE A 44 18.93 15.82 4.98
N VAL A 45 18.69 15.76 6.29
CA VAL A 45 19.70 15.40 7.30
C VAL A 45 20.07 13.92 7.21
N ALA A 46 19.12 13.01 7.00
CA ALA A 46 19.42 11.61 6.71
C ALA A 46 20.23 11.47 5.41
N ALA A 47 19.87 12.21 4.36
CA ALA A 47 20.61 12.25 3.11
C ALA A 47 22.05 12.79 3.27
N LEU A 48 22.23 13.84 4.07
CA LEU A 48 23.53 14.47 4.33
C LEU A 48 24.40 13.62 5.27
N LEU A 49 23.85 13.02 6.33
CA LEU A 49 24.59 12.14 7.26
C LEU A 49 25.05 10.84 6.58
N LEU A 50 24.30 10.34 5.60
CA LEU A 50 24.70 9.21 4.76
C LEU A 50 25.71 9.62 3.66
N GLY A 51 25.70 10.88 3.23
CA GLY A 51 26.60 11.42 2.20
C GLY A 51 27.93 12.00 2.72
N SER A 52 27.99 12.53 3.95
CA SER A 52 29.12 13.29 4.48
C SER A 52 30.15 12.39 5.17
N GLY A 53 30.91 11.61 4.40
CA GLY A 53 32.29 11.16 4.74
C GLY A 53 32.52 10.23 5.94
N TYR A 54 31.59 10.07 6.90
CA TYR A 54 31.79 9.23 8.09
C TYR A 54 31.72 7.73 7.77
N PHE A 55 31.10 7.37 6.64
CA PHE A 55 31.00 5.99 6.15
C PHE A 55 32.34 5.41 5.66
N PHE A 56 33.34 6.24 5.39
CA PHE A 56 34.61 5.82 4.78
C PHE A 56 35.55 5.04 5.72
N LEU A 57 35.30 5.02 7.04
CA LEU A 57 36.21 4.36 7.99
C LEU A 57 35.84 2.90 8.34
N VAL A 58 34.72 2.35 7.83
CA VAL A 58 34.27 0.99 8.18
C VAL A 58 33.81 0.17 6.97
N ALA A 59 34.62 0.11 5.91
CA ALA A 59 34.36 -0.74 4.74
C ALA A 59 35.43 -1.84 4.58
N GLN A 60 35.41 -2.81 5.50
CA GLN A 60 35.91 -4.17 5.28
C GLN A 60 34.81 -5.11 5.79
N ALA A 61 33.88 -5.61 4.95
CA ALA A 61 32.95 -6.68 5.34
C ALA A 61 32.06 -7.24 4.20
N GLN A 62 32.55 -8.23 3.44
CA GLN A 62 31.80 -9.32 2.77
C GLN A 62 30.41 -9.07 2.11
N ALA A 63 30.33 -9.35 0.80
CA ALA A 63 29.13 -9.23 -0.02
C ALA A 63 28.01 -10.24 0.36
N GLY A 64 26.91 -9.78 0.94
CA GLY A 64 25.62 -10.49 0.96
C GLY A 64 24.54 -9.74 0.15
N VAL A 65 23.99 -10.33 -0.91
CA VAL A 65 23.09 -9.74 -1.95
C VAL A 65 21.91 -8.90 -1.41
N ALA A 66 21.52 -7.83 -2.13
CA ALA A 66 20.38 -6.96 -1.83
C ALA A 66 19.10 -7.78 -1.71
N SER A 67 18.28 -7.49 -0.71
CA SER A 67 17.00 -8.18 -0.57
C SER A 67 16.04 -7.74 -1.68
N PRO A 68 15.49 -8.67 -2.47
CA PRO A 68 14.82 -8.33 -3.71
C PRO A 68 13.30 -8.18 -3.59
N ALA A 69 12.73 -8.22 -2.38
CA ALA A 69 11.30 -7.99 -2.13
C ALA A 69 11.04 -7.53 -0.68
N ALA A 70 9.92 -6.85 -0.44
CA ALA A 70 9.43 -6.43 0.88
C ALA A 70 8.01 -6.95 1.12
N LEU A 71 7.66 -7.17 2.40
CA LEU A 71 6.34 -7.62 2.81
C LEU A 71 5.51 -6.48 3.39
N LEU A 72 4.27 -6.34 2.94
CA LEU A 72 3.26 -5.44 3.51
C LEU A 72 2.18 -6.26 4.18
N VAL A 73 1.89 -6.02 5.46
CA VAL A 73 0.85 -6.74 6.22
C VAL A 73 -0.37 -5.83 6.39
N PHE A 74 -1.52 -6.24 5.87
CA PHE A 74 -2.79 -5.49 5.96
C PHE A 74 -3.69 -6.00 7.09
N SER A 75 -3.72 -7.31 7.29
CA SER A 75 -4.46 -7.92 8.40
C SER A 75 -3.72 -9.15 8.89
N THR A 76 -3.72 -9.33 10.21
CA THR A 76 -3.09 -10.47 10.88
C THR A 76 -4.07 -11.66 11.01
N PRO A 77 -3.56 -12.89 11.24
CA PRO A 77 -2.15 -13.25 11.36
C PRO A 77 -1.46 -13.41 10.00
N VAL A 78 -0.22 -12.92 9.92
CA VAL A 78 0.72 -13.16 8.81
C VAL A 78 2.03 -13.57 9.44
N ASP A 79 2.63 -14.65 8.95
CA ASP A 79 3.91 -15.16 9.41
C ASP A 79 4.92 -15.21 8.27
N VAL A 80 6.20 -15.00 8.60
CA VAL A 80 7.33 -15.23 7.69
C VAL A 80 8.21 -16.34 8.25
N GLY A 81 8.60 -17.26 7.38
CA GLY A 81 9.56 -18.33 7.63
C GLY A 81 10.63 -18.39 6.55
N LYS A 82 11.50 -19.40 6.63
CA LYS A 82 12.50 -19.70 5.60
C LYS A 82 12.26 -21.10 5.06
N ASN A 83 12.15 -21.21 3.74
CA ASN A 83 11.90 -22.46 3.01
C ASN A 83 10.72 -23.22 3.63
N ASP A 84 9.61 -22.52 3.85
CA ASP A 84 8.35 -23.05 4.41
C ASP A 84 8.51 -23.67 5.82
N SER A 85 9.44 -23.12 6.61
CA SER A 85 9.73 -23.57 7.98
C SER A 85 10.08 -22.41 8.92
N GLY A 86 9.98 -22.64 10.23
CA GLY A 86 10.42 -21.67 11.25
C GLY A 86 9.63 -20.37 11.28
N TYR A 87 8.33 -20.44 10.98
CA TYR A 87 7.42 -19.29 10.90
C TYR A 87 7.40 -18.47 12.20
N LYS A 88 7.49 -17.15 12.04
CA LYS A 88 7.33 -16.15 13.10
C LYS A 88 6.38 -15.07 12.61
N PRO A 89 5.67 -14.37 13.52
CA PRO A 89 4.84 -13.24 13.16
C PRO A 89 5.61 -12.25 12.29
N ALA A 90 5.01 -11.90 11.16
CA ALA A 90 5.56 -10.98 10.20
C ALA A 90 5.36 -9.54 10.66
N ALA A 91 6.33 -8.68 10.37
CA ALA A 91 6.16 -7.24 10.44
C ALA A 91 5.97 -6.67 9.04
N SER A 92 5.10 -5.67 8.90
CA SER A 92 5.06 -4.86 7.68
C SER A 92 6.43 -4.20 7.48
N GLY A 93 6.90 -4.14 6.24
CA GLY A 93 8.24 -3.68 5.89
C GLY A 93 9.36 -4.73 5.98
N GLN A 94 9.04 -5.95 6.44
CA GLN A 94 10.02 -7.01 6.53
C GLN A 94 10.57 -7.38 5.14
N SER A 95 11.90 -7.42 5.04
CA SER A 95 12.60 -7.81 3.82
C SER A 95 12.42 -9.30 3.53
N LEU A 96 12.23 -9.64 2.26
CA LEU A 96 12.03 -11.00 1.78
C LEU A 96 13.13 -11.38 0.78
N ASP A 97 14.06 -12.21 1.25
CA ASP A 97 15.11 -12.81 0.43
C ASP A 97 14.63 -14.06 -0.33
N ALA A 98 15.42 -14.50 -1.30
CA ALA A 98 15.26 -15.82 -1.90
C ALA A 98 15.24 -16.91 -0.81
N GLY A 99 14.21 -17.76 -0.84
CA GLY A 99 13.87 -18.75 0.17
C GLY A 99 12.99 -18.24 1.31
N SER A 100 12.59 -16.97 1.36
CA SER A 100 11.63 -16.50 2.37
C SER A 100 10.21 -16.94 2.01
N SER A 101 9.47 -17.41 3.01
CA SER A 101 8.09 -17.93 2.85
C SER A 101 7.12 -17.11 3.69
N VAL A 102 6.08 -16.60 3.07
CA VAL A 102 5.00 -15.82 3.70
C VAL A 102 3.77 -16.71 3.83
N ARG A 103 3.13 -16.70 4.99
CA ARG A 103 1.88 -17.42 5.27
C ARG A 103 0.84 -16.47 5.85
N THR A 104 -0.33 -16.39 5.24
CA THR A 104 -1.50 -15.70 5.80
C THR A 104 -2.43 -16.70 6.49
N GLY A 105 -2.94 -16.36 7.67
CA GLY A 105 -3.98 -17.17 8.34
C GLY A 105 -5.38 -16.88 7.82
N ASP A 106 -6.40 -17.26 8.60
CA ASP A 106 -7.81 -17.27 8.18
C ASP A 106 -8.42 -15.88 7.93
N THR A 107 -7.84 -14.84 8.52
CA THR A 107 -8.18 -13.43 8.29
C THR A 107 -7.01 -12.64 7.71
N GLY A 108 -5.86 -13.30 7.52
CA GLY A 108 -4.60 -12.66 7.19
C GLY A 108 -4.55 -12.17 5.74
N ARG A 109 -4.05 -10.96 5.52
CA ARG A 109 -3.83 -10.40 4.18
C ARG A 109 -2.48 -9.69 4.15
N ALA A 110 -1.74 -9.93 3.08
CA ALA A 110 -0.44 -9.34 2.88
C ALA A 110 -0.18 -9.05 1.40
N THR A 111 0.84 -8.26 1.09
CA THR A 111 1.36 -8.08 -0.27
C THR A 111 2.87 -8.20 -0.26
N ILE A 112 3.39 -8.98 -1.20
CA ILE A 112 4.81 -9.00 -1.53
C ILE A 112 5.05 -7.92 -2.59
N GLN A 113 5.92 -6.96 -2.31
CA GLN A 113 6.29 -5.89 -3.21
C GLN A 113 7.72 -6.08 -3.70
N PHE A 114 7.92 -5.96 -5.01
CA PHE A 114 9.21 -6.04 -5.66
C PHE A 114 9.74 -4.63 -6.04
N PRO A 115 11.07 -4.44 -6.14
CA PRO A 115 11.68 -3.16 -6.52
C PRO A 115 11.36 -2.65 -7.93
N ASP A 116 10.59 -3.36 -8.74
CA ASP A 116 10.11 -2.86 -10.03
C ASP A 116 8.67 -2.34 -9.96
N GLY A 117 8.07 -2.33 -8.77
CA GLY A 117 6.66 -1.98 -8.57
C GLY A 117 5.71 -3.15 -8.84
N THR A 118 6.23 -4.35 -9.14
CA THR A 118 5.40 -5.57 -9.19
C THR A 118 4.92 -5.92 -7.79
N LEU A 119 3.67 -6.34 -7.70
CA LEU A 119 3.00 -6.67 -6.43
C LEU A 119 2.34 -8.03 -6.54
N THR A 120 2.35 -8.80 -5.45
CA THR A 120 1.57 -10.01 -5.30
C THR A 120 0.80 -9.96 -3.98
N ARG A 121 -0.52 -9.79 -4.07
CA ARG A 121 -1.45 -9.77 -2.92
C ARG A 121 -1.78 -11.21 -2.52
N LEU A 122 -1.77 -11.50 -1.23
CA LEU A 122 -2.07 -12.82 -0.65
C LEU A 122 -3.42 -12.77 0.09
N SER A 123 -4.31 -13.70 -0.23
CA SER A 123 -5.61 -13.81 0.43
C SER A 123 -5.45 -14.58 1.74
N PRO A 124 -6.48 -14.65 2.60
CA PRO A 124 -6.45 -15.59 3.71
C PRO A 124 -6.11 -17.02 3.29
N GLY A 125 -5.42 -17.76 4.17
CA GLY A 125 -5.03 -19.16 3.95
C GLY A 125 -4.03 -19.39 2.80
N THR A 126 -3.15 -18.43 2.54
CA THR A 126 -2.21 -18.46 1.41
C THR A 126 -0.77 -18.60 1.88
N THR A 127 -0.01 -19.49 1.23
CA THR A 127 1.43 -19.64 1.47
C THR A 127 2.20 -19.47 0.17
N VAL A 128 3.13 -18.51 0.15
CA VAL A 128 3.99 -18.17 -0.99
C VAL A 128 5.45 -18.14 -0.57
N THR A 129 6.35 -18.67 -1.39
CA THR A 129 7.81 -18.59 -1.19
C THR A 129 8.45 -17.79 -2.32
N VAL A 130 9.29 -16.82 -1.97
CA VAL A 130 10.13 -16.10 -2.94
C VAL A 130 11.26 -17.04 -3.34
N GLN A 131 11.20 -17.68 -4.50
CA GLN A 131 12.23 -18.65 -4.91
C GLN A 131 13.49 -17.97 -5.41
N ALA A 132 13.31 -16.95 -6.25
CA ALA A 132 14.39 -16.14 -6.77
C ALA A 132 13.86 -14.74 -7.08
N ALA A 133 14.66 -13.72 -6.85
CA ALA A 133 14.46 -12.44 -7.49
C ALA A 133 15.83 -11.84 -7.81
N GLN A 134 16.12 -11.79 -9.10
CA GLN A 134 17.39 -11.33 -9.63
C GLN A 134 17.24 -9.87 -10.03
N LEU A 135 18.14 -9.02 -9.56
CA LEU A 135 18.27 -7.64 -10.01
C LEU A 135 19.33 -7.58 -11.12
N THR A 136 19.14 -6.67 -12.07
CA THR A 136 20.18 -6.24 -13.02
C THR A 136 21.26 -5.45 -12.28
N ASN A 137 22.42 -5.24 -12.92
CA ASN A 137 23.49 -4.39 -12.38
C ASN A 137 23.02 -2.95 -12.07
N GLY A 138 21.93 -2.49 -12.70
CA GLY A 138 21.29 -1.19 -12.46
C GLY A 138 20.18 -1.20 -11.40
N GLY A 139 20.00 -2.29 -10.64
CA GLY A 139 19.01 -2.39 -9.56
C GLY A 139 17.57 -2.68 -10.01
N GLN A 140 17.33 -2.81 -11.32
CA GLN A 140 16.01 -3.18 -11.87
C GLN A 140 15.76 -4.67 -11.72
N LEU A 141 14.51 -5.10 -11.49
CA LEU A 141 14.16 -6.51 -11.47
C LEU A 141 14.38 -7.14 -12.86
N LYS A 142 15.28 -8.12 -12.92
CA LYS A 142 15.56 -8.94 -14.11
C LYS A 142 14.60 -10.12 -14.18
N SER A 143 14.37 -10.77 -13.06
CA SER A 143 13.37 -11.83 -12.94
C SER A 143 12.93 -11.98 -11.50
N ALA A 144 11.66 -12.35 -11.29
CA ALA A 144 11.20 -12.85 -10.00
C ALA A 144 10.39 -14.12 -10.21
N THR A 145 10.60 -15.07 -9.32
CA THR A 145 9.91 -16.35 -9.28
C THR A 145 9.30 -16.52 -7.89
N LEU A 146 7.97 -16.59 -7.85
CA LEU A 146 7.21 -16.95 -6.66
C LEU A 146 6.74 -18.40 -6.79
N LEU A 147 6.81 -19.14 -5.69
CA LEU A 147 6.24 -20.48 -5.58
C LEU A 147 5.07 -20.45 -4.60
N GLN A 148 3.85 -20.64 -5.10
CA GLN A 148 2.63 -20.69 -4.31
C GLN A 148 2.30 -22.13 -3.95
N LYS A 149 2.29 -22.42 -2.65
CA LYS A 149 2.00 -23.76 -2.13
C LYS A 149 0.51 -24.02 -2.04
N ILE A 150 -0.25 -23.04 -1.58
CA ILE A 150 -1.70 -23.11 -1.37
C ILE A 150 -2.28 -21.70 -1.29
N GLY A 151 -3.58 -21.58 -1.52
CA GLY A 151 -4.35 -20.34 -1.35
C GLY A 151 -4.45 -19.55 -2.64
N ARG A 152 -4.73 -18.25 -2.55
CA ARG A 152 -5.01 -17.40 -3.71
C ARG A 152 -4.16 -16.14 -3.69
N THR A 153 -3.60 -15.79 -4.85
CA THR A 153 -2.86 -14.55 -5.04
C THR A 153 -3.37 -13.76 -6.23
N LEU A 154 -3.28 -12.43 -6.14
CA LEU A 154 -3.48 -11.51 -7.26
C LEU A 154 -2.17 -10.77 -7.51
N SER A 155 -1.60 -10.92 -8.70
CA SER A 155 -0.35 -10.27 -9.09
C SER A 155 -0.59 -9.17 -10.11
N VAL A 156 -0.06 -7.98 -9.83
CA VAL A 156 -0.03 -6.83 -10.73
C VAL A 156 1.42 -6.60 -11.13
N VAL A 157 1.76 -6.96 -12.36
CA VAL A 157 3.14 -6.93 -12.87
C VAL A 157 3.31 -5.72 -13.75
N GLN A 158 4.32 -4.90 -13.45
CA GLN A 158 4.60 -3.69 -14.22
C GLN A 158 5.09 -4.01 -15.65
N HIS A 159 4.90 -3.07 -16.57
CA HIS A 159 5.44 -3.17 -17.93
C HIS A 159 6.96 -2.95 -17.89
N LEU A 160 7.72 -4.03 -17.75
CA LEU A 160 9.18 -3.94 -17.64
C LEU A 160 9.81 -3.63 -19.01
N THR A 161 10.51 -2.50 -19.08
CA THR A 161 11.40 -2.12 -20.19
C THR A 161 12.71 -2.90 -20.05
N GLY A 162 12.86 -4.03 -20.73
CA GLY A 162 14.12 -4.80 -20.72
C GLY A 162 14.04 -6.32 -20.85
N GLY A 163 12.85 -6.91 -21.05
CA GLY A 163 12.73 -8.37 -21.22
C GLY A 163 12.78 -9.17 -19.91
N SER A 164 12.44 -8.53 -18.80
CA SER A 164 12.31 -9.17 -17.50
C SER A 164 11.13 -10.13 -17.45
N ASN A 165 11.28 -11.26 -16.73
CA ASN A 165 10.26 -12.31 -16.62
C ASN A 165 9.76 -12.44 -15.18
N PHE A 166 8.45 -12.33 -14.98
CA PHE A 166 7.79 -12.69 -13.72
C PHE A 166 7.13 -14.06 -13.88
N SER A 167 7.38 -14.95 -12.92
CA SER A 167 6.80 -16.29 -12.91
C SER A 167 6.19 -16.63 -11.57
N VAL A 168 4.96 -17.14 -11.58
CA VAL A 168 4.33 -17.76 -10.42
C VAL A 168 4.16 -19.24 -10.69
N GLY A 169 4.87 -20.06 -9.93
CA GLY A 169 4.73 -21.52 -9.91
C GLY A 169 3.67 -21.94 -8.91
N GLY A 170 2.69 -22.71 -9.39
CA GLY A 170 1.86 -23.58 -8.56
C GLY A 170 2.34 -25.03 -8.69
N HIS A 171 1.81 -25.93 -7.85
CA HIS A 171 2.26 -27.32 -7.71
C HIS A 171 2.71 -28.01 -9.02
N SER A 172 1.92 -27.89 -10.09
CA SER A 172 2.13 -28.58 -11.36
C SER A 172 2.25 -27.65 -12.58
N VAL A 173 2.20 -26.32 -12.39
CA VAL A 173 2.13 -25.33 -13.49
C VAL A 173 2.90 -24.07 -13.16
N SER A 174 3.36 -23.36 -14.19
CA SER A 174 3.91 -22.01 -14.06
C SER A 174 3.16 -21.01 -14.95
N ALA A 175 2.96 -19.80 -14.45
CA ALA A 175 2.42 -18.67 -15.19
C ALA A 175 3.54 -17.66 -15.45
N GLU A 176 3.90 -17.45 -16.72
CA GLU A 176 4.89 -16.46 -17.16
C GLU A 176 4.18 -15.25 -17.75
N VAL A 177 4.59 -14.05 -17.33
CA VAL A 177 3.85 -12.83 -17.66
C VAL A 177 4.75 -11.63 -17.92
N ARG A 178 4.15 -10.63 -18.58
CA ARG A 178 4.72 -9.30 -18.76
C ARG A 178 3.62 -8.25 -18.82
N GLY A 179 3.64 -7.30 -17.88
CA GLY A 179 2.66 -6.21 -17.90
C GLY A 179 1.23 -6.70 -17.76
N THR A 180 0.94 -7.55 -16.78
CA THR A 180 -0.34 -8.24 -16.62
C THR A 180 -0.90 -8.12 -15.22
N GLU A 181 -2.22 -8.20 -15.14
CA GLU A 181 -2.94 -8.44 -13.89
C GLU A 181 -3.60 -9.83 -13.96
N PHE A 182 -3.20 -10.72 -13.05
CA PHE A 182 -3.67 -12.10 -13.05
C PHE A 182 -3.74 -12.69 -11.64
N GLU A 183 -4.65 -13.64 -11.48
CA GLU A 183 -4.84 -14.39 -10.24
C GLU A 183 -4.40 -15.83 -10.40
N VAL A 184 -3.82 -16.38 -9.33
CA VAL A 184 -3.52 -17.81 -9.19
C VAL A 184 -4.16 -18.33 -7.90
N LEU A 185 -5.02 -19.34 -8.03
CA LEU A 185 -5.53 -20.14 -6.92
C LEU A 185 -4.88 -21.53 -6.99
N VAL A 186 -4.22 -21.94 -5.91
CA VAL A 186 -3.72 -23.31 -5.69
C VAL A 186 -4.60 -23.96 -4.63
N ARG A 187 -5.36 -24.98 -5.04
CA ARG A 187 -6.32 -25.67 -4.17
C ARG A 187 -5.64 -26.72 -3.31
N GLY A 188 -6.31 -27.16 -2.24
CA GLY A 188 -5.79 -28.18 -1.33
C GLY A 188 -5.53 -29.56 -1.96
N ASP A 189 -6.14 -29.83 -3.12
CA ASP A 189 -5.90 -31.05 -3.92
C ASP A 189 -4.72 -30.92 -4.90
N GLY A 190 -4.04 -29.76 -4.92
CA GLY A 190 -2.92 -29.45 -5.82
C GLY A 190 -3.34 -28.98 -7.22
N SER A 191 -4.64 -28.87 -7.51
CA SER A 191 -5.12 -28.24 -8.75
C SER A 191 -4.96 -26.72 -8.71
N ASN A 192 -4.91 -26.10 -9.88
CA ASN A 192 -4.62 -24.68 -10.04
C ASN A 192 -5.70 -24.03 -10.92
N LEU A 193 -6.12 -22.82 -10.58
CA LEU A 193 -6.95 -21.97 -11.42
C LEU A 193 -6.20 -20.67 -11.65
N ILE A 194 -6.08 -20.27 -12.92
CA ILE A 194 -5.44 -19.02 -13.32
C ILE A 194 -6.49 -18.16 -14.03
N LYS A 195 -6.63 -16.90 -13.63
CA LYS A 195 -7.52 -15.91 -14.25
C LYS A 195 -6.72 -14.70 -14.71
N VAL A 196 -7.03 -14.15 -15.88
CA VAL A 196 -6.34 -12.97 -16.43
C VAL A 196 -7.29 -11.78 -16.51
N PHE A 197 -7.04 -10.75 -15.72
CA PHE A 197 -7.84 -9.52 -15.70
C PHE A 197 -7.31 -8.47 -16.67
N ASP A 198 -5.99 -8.45 -16.89
CA ASP A 198 -5.36 -7.58 -17.89
C ASP A 198 -4.07 -8.19 -18.47
N GLY A 199 -3.79 -7.89 -19.73
CA GLY A 199 -2.64 -8.41 -20.47
C GLY A 199 -2.74 -9.88 -20.90
N THR A 200 -1.59 -10.57 -21.00
CA THR A 200 -1.46 -11.93 -21.51
C THR A 200 -0.57 -12.80 -20.63
N VAL A 201 -1.06 -13.96 -20.21
CA VAL A 201 -0.35 -14.92 -19.36
C VAL A 201 -0.06 -16.19 -20.14
N LYS A 202 1.21 -16.63 -20.15
CA LYS A 202 1.59 -17.93 -20.72
C LYS A 202 1.62 -18.97 -19.59
N VAL A 203 0.68 -19.90 -19.61
CA VAL A 203 0.58 -20.99 -18.64
C VAL A 203 1.26 -22.23 -19.18
N SER A 204 2.22 -22.77 -18.43
CA SER A 204 2.98 -23.97 -18.79
C SER A 204 2.68 -25.09 -17.78
N GLY A 205 2.08 -26.17 -18.26
CA GLY A 205 1.95 -27.45 -17.56
C GLY A 205 2.52 -28.57 -18.44
N LYS A 206 1.75 -29.63 -18.70
CA LYS A 206 2.08 -30.63 -19.74
C LYS A 206 2.05 -30.05 -21.15
N THR A 207 1.19 -29.07 -21.35
CA THR A 207 1.11 -28.24 -22.55
C THR A 207 1.30 -26.79 -22.18
N THR A 208 1.53 -25.93 -23.16
CA THR A 208 1.60 -24.48 -22.97
C THR A 208 0.39 -23.83 -23.62
N VAL A 209 -0.30 -22.97 -22.88
CA VAL A 209 -1.48 -22.23 -23.35
C VAL A 209 -1.32 -20.76 -22.98
N ALA A 210 -1.59 -19.86 -23.93
CA ALA A 210 -1.66 -18.43 -23.66
C ALA A 210 -3.09 -18.03 -23.31
N LEU A 211 -3.26 -17.33 -22.19
CA LEU A 211 -4.49 -16.68 -21.76
C LEU A 211 -4.39 -15.18 -22.00
N THR A 212 -5.49 -14.60 -22.42
CA THR A 212 -5.67 -13.15 -22.59
C THR A 212 -6.72 -12.64 -21.60
N LYS A 213 -6.84 -11.32 -21.50
CA LYS A 213 -7.85 -10.64 -20.69
C LYS A 213 -9.23 -11.28 -20.76
N GLY A 214 -9.82 -11.51 -19.60
CA GLY A 214 -11.16 -12.09 -19.43
C GLY A 214 -11.20 -13.62 -19.51
N GLN A 215 -10.05 -14.28 -19.65
CA GLN A 215 -9.95 -15.74 -19.72
C GLN A 215 -9.44 -16.35 -18.41
N GLU A 216 -9.87 -17.58 -18.15
CA GLU A 216 -9.37 -18.46 -17.10
C GLU A 216 -9.04 -19.85 -17.64
N ILE A 217 -8.18 -20.57 -16.92
CA ILE A 217 -7.84 -21.97 -17.19
C ILE A 217 -7.71 -22.74 -15.88
N ASP A 218 -8.20 -23.97 -15.87
CA ASP A 218 -7.93 -24.92 -14.80
C ASP A 218 -6.80 -25.88 -15.19
N ALA A 219 -5.99 -26.26 -14.21
CA ALA A 219 -4.94 -27.24 -14.33
C ALA A 219 -5.04 -28.27 -13.20
N ASP A 220 -5.06 -29.56 -13.56
CA ASP A 220 -5.09 -30.62 -12.55
C ASP A 220 -3.74 -30.71 -11.79
N LYS A 221 -3.73 -31.52 -10.71
CA LYS A 221 -2.53 -31.76 -9.90
C LYS A 221 -1.34 -32.37 -10.67
N ASN A 222 -1.57 -32.88 -11.87
CA ASN A 222 -0.52 -33.46 -12.73
C ASN A 222 -0.10 -32.49 -13.86
N GLY A 223 -0.64 -31.26 -13.88
CA GLY A 223 -0.30 -30.23 -14.86
C GLY A 223 -1.03 -30.36 -16.18
N THR A 224 -2.10 -31.17 -16.26
CA THR A 224 -2.95 -31.24 -17.45
C THR A 224 -3.83 -29.98 -17.51
N LEU A 225 -3.67 -29.19 -18.58
CA LEU A 225 -4.44 -27.95 -18.77
C LEU A 225 -5.80 -28.23 -19.42
N SER A 226 -6.84 -27.58 -18.92
CA SER A 226 -8.15 -27.51 -19.57
C SER A 226 -8.13 -26.53 -20.77
N ALA A 227 -9.22 -26.44 -21.52
CA ALA A 227 -9.36 -25.39 -22.53
C ALA A 227 -9.60 -24.02 -21.85
N PRO A 228 -8.98 -22.91 -22.34
CA PRO A 228 -9.32 -21.57 -21.91
C PRO A 228 -10.82 -21.29 -22.01
N ARG A 229 -11.36 -20.64 -20.99
CA ARG A 229 -12.77 -20.24 -20.93
C ARG A 229 -12.90 -18.83 -20.37
N THR A 230 -14.06 -18.19 -20.52
CA THR A 230 -14.33 -16.91 -19.88
C THR A 230 -14.30 -17.05 -18.35
N ILE A 231 -13.77 -16.05 -17.66
CA ILE A 231 -13.76 -15.99 -16.19
C ILE A 231 -15.18 -16.21 -15.67
N ARG A 232 -15.36 -17.21 -14.80
CA ARG A 232 -16.65 -17.47 -14.15
C ARG A 232 -16.71 -16.77 -12.80
N PRO A 233 -17.86 -16.22 -12.40
CA PRO A 233 -18.07 -15.74 -11.04
C PRO A 233 -17.74 -16.83 -10.02
N ASP A 234 -16.85 -16.50 -9.09
CA ASP A 234 -16.49 -17.36 -7.97
C ASP A 234 -16.82 -16.64 -6.66
N ARG A 235 -17.78 -17.16 -5.90
CA ARG A 235 -18.20 -16.57 -4.62
C ARG A 235 -17.10 -16.59 -3.56
N GLN A 236 -16.13 -17.49 -3.68
CA GLN A 236 -15.02 -17.59 -2.75
C GLN A 236 -13.85 -16.72 -3.19
N ASP A 237 -13.94 -16.05 -4.34
CA ASP A 237 -12.89 -15.22 -4.90
C ASP A 237 -13.01 -13.76 -4.45
N PRO A 238 -12.17 -13.30 -3.51
CA PRO A 238 -12.17 -11.91 -3.09
C PRO A 238 -11.61 -10.99 -4.18
N TYR A 239 -10.78 -11.48 -5.10
CA TYR A 239 -10.06 -10.65 -6.06
C TYR A 239 -10.88 -10.33 -7.29
N GLN A 240 -11.70 -11.25 -7.78
CA GLN A 240 -12.65 -10.91 -8.84
C GLN A 240 -13.61 -9.80 -8.41
N LEU A 241 -14.11 -9.87 -7.17
CA LEU A 241 -15.01 -8.85 -6.62
C LEU A 241 -14.30 -7.51 -6.37
N VAL A 242 -13.10 -7.57 -5.77
CA VAL A 242 -12.24 -6.39 -5.56
C VAL A 242 -11.87 -5.75 -6.89
N ALA A 243 -11.40 -6.51 -7.87
CA ALA A 243 -11.01 -6.00 -9.19
C ALA A 243 -12.20 -5.39 -9.94
N GLN A 244 -13.40 -5.97 -9.84
CA GLN A 244 -14.61 -5.36 -10.38
C GLN A 244 -14.85 -3.97 -9.78
N CYS A 245 -14.64 -3.83 -8.48
CA CYS A 245 -14.83 -2.58 -7.74
C CYS A 245 -13.72 -1.56 -8.02
N GLU A 246 -12.46 -1.98 -8.01
CA GLU A 246 -11.31 -1.15 -8.40
C GLU A 246 -11.49 -0.61 -9.82
N ASN A 247 -11.93 -1.45 -10.77
CA ASN A 247 -12.22 -1.03 -12.14
C ASN A 247 -13.40 -0.06 -12.25
N ALA A 248 -14.39 -0.16 -11.36
CA ALA A 248 -15.54 0.74 -11.37
C ALA A 248 -15.20 2.15 -10.87
N VAL A 249 -14.15 2.30 -10.07
CA VAL A 249 -13.65 3.60 -9.57
C VAL A 249 -12.34 4.03 -10.24
N SER A 250 -11.85 3.29 -11.23
CA SER A 250 -10.69 3.67 -12.03
C SER A 250 -11.14 4.57 -13.18
N GLY A 251 -10.96 5.90 -13.03
CA GLY A 251 -11.53 6.89 -13.95
C GLY A 251 -10.54 7.88 -14.59
N GLY A 252 -9.25 7.83 -14.22
CA GLY A 252 -8.20 8.72 -14.76
C GLY A 252 -7.78 9.83 -13.80
N GLY A 253 -6.62 10.45 -14.08
CA GLY A 253 -5.93 11.35 -13.16
C GLY A 253 -5.08 10.60 -12.14
N ASN A 254 -5.08 11.05 -10.88
CA ASN A 254 -4.28 10.43 -9.79
C ASN A 254 -5.03 9.34 -9.01
N SER A 255 -6.15 8.85 -9.56
CA SER A 255 -7.07 7.93 -8.89
C SER A 255 -6.42 6.63 -8.45
N ALA A 256 -5.44 6.13 -9.21
CA ALA A 256 -4.74 4.88 -8.91
C ALA A 256 -4.01 4.91 -7.56
N GLY A 257 -3.35 6.02 -7.21
CA GLY A 257 -2.61 6.14 -5.94
C GLY A 257 -3.48 6.43 -4.73
N SER A 258 -4.63 7.06 -4.96
CA SER A 258 -5.63 7.31 -3.91
C SER A 258 -6.57 6.13 -3.66
N MET A 259 -6.43 5.04 -4.41
CA MET A 259 -7.38 3.95 -4.41
C MET A 259 -7.32 3.18 -3.09
N GLN A 260 -8.48 2.89 -2.52
CA GLN A 260 -8.62 2.04 -1.35
C GLN A 260 -9.76 1.07 -1.58
N VAL A 261 -9.54 -0.20 -1.28
CA VAL A 261 -10.60 -1.21 -1.34
C VAL A 261 -10.70 -1.91 -0.01
N SER A 262 -11.93 -2.04 0.48
CA SER A 262 -12.28 -2.85 1.64
C SER A 262 -13.17 -4.00 1.16
N ALA A 263 -12.85 -5.22 1.56
CA ALA A 263 -13.72 -6.36 1.41
C ALA A 263 -14.05 -6.91 2.79
N GLY A 264 -15.32 -7.17 3.06
CA GLY A 264 -15.79 -7.67 4.35
C GLY A 264 -16.26 -9.12 4.32
N ASP A 265 -16.60 -9.62 5.50
CA ASP A 265 -17.29 -10.90 5.67
C ASP A 265 -18.68 -10.87 5.01
N ASN A 266 -19.29 -12.04 4.88
CA ASN A 266 -20.59 -12.18 4.29
C ASN A 266 -21.66 -11.37 5.05
N LEU A 267 -22.41 -10.54 4.32
CA LEU A 267 -23.59 -9.85 4.85
C LEU A 267 -24.85 -10.62 4.49
N ALA A 268 -25.67 -10.93 5.49
CA ALA A 268 -27.02 -11.48 5.34
C ALA A 268 -28.09 -10.39 5.42
N THR A 269 -29.31 -10.71 4.96
CA THR A 269 -30.45 -9.78 4.98
C THR A 269 -30.62 -9.05 6.32
N GLY A 270 -30.70 -7.72 6.26
CA GLY A 270 -30.86 -6.84 7.42
C GLY A 270 -29.55 -6.42 8.08
N GLN A 271 -28.41 -6.97 7.66
CA GLN A 271 -27.09 -6.57 8.17
C GLN A 271 -26.51 -5.40 7.35
N THR A 272 -25.61 -4.66 7.99
CA THR A 272 -24.88 -3.55 7.39
C THR A 272 -23.39 -3.68 7.65
N ALA A 273 -22.58 -3.07 6.78
CA ALA A 273 -21.16 -2.86 7.02
C ALA A 273 -20.74 -1.45 6.64
N GLU A 274 -19.65 -0.99 7.23
CA GLU A 274 -19.09 0.34 6.97
C GLU A 274 -17.76 0.21 6.22
N SER A 275 -17.47 1.19 5.36
CA SER A 275 -16.19 1.39 4.69
C SER A 275 -15.83 2.86 4.76
N ASP A 276 -14.73 3.17 5.42
CA ASP A 276 -14.24 4.53 5.63
C ASP A 276 -13.14 4.89 4.65
N TYR A 277 -13.14 6.14 4.20
CA TYR A 277 -12.16 6.67 3.25
C TYR A 277 -11.79 8.11 3.58
N HIS A 278 -10.53 8.33 3.95
CA HIS A 278 -9.98 9.67 4.15
C HIS A 278 -9.56 10.28 2.81
N SER A 279 -10.37 11.18 2.24
CA SER A 279 -10.11 11.79 0.93
C SER A 279 -9.27 13.06 1.04
N GLY A 280 -8.41 13.30 0.05
CA GLY A 280 -7.75 14.59 -0.21
C GLY A 280 -8.64 15.65 -0.86
N GLY A 281 -9.94 15.36 -1.05
CA GLY A 281 -10.91 16.22 -1.73
C GLY A 281 -10.99 16.00 -3.24
N GLY A 282 -11.81 16.79 -3.93
CA GLY A 282 -12.10 16.64 -5.35
C GLY A 282 -13.23 15.64 -5.61
N ILE A 283 -13.22 14.99 -6.78
CA ILE A 283 -14.21 13.99 -7.14
C ILE A 283 -13.85 12.66 -6.48
N VAL A 284 -14.60 12.30 -5.45
CA VAL A 284 -14.56 10.99 -4.80
C VAL A 284 -15.44 10.01 -5.57
N SER A 285 -14.82 8.97 -6.11
CA SER A 285 -15.50 7.85 -6.74
C SER A 285 -15.59 6.68 -5.78
N VAL A 286 -16.75 6.03 -5.75
CA VAL A 286 -17.02 4.90 -4.86
C VAL A 286 -17.85 3.85 -5.58
N ALA A 287 -17.51 2.58 -5.40
CA ALA A 287 -18.25 1.46 -5.94
C ALA A 287 -18.48 0.38 -4.89
N LEU A 288 -19.70 -0.12 -4.81
CA LEU A 288 -20.06 -1.34 -4.07
C LEU A 288 -20.23 -2.49 -5.06
N CYS A 289 -19.56 -3.61 -4.82
CA CYS A 289 -19.67 -4.83 -5.61
C CYS A 289 -20.10 -6.00 -4.74
N TYR A 290 -21.00 -6.81 -5.28
CA TYR A 290 -21.47 -8.07 -4.71
C TYR A 290 -21.79 -9.08 -5.83
N PRO A 291 -21.77 -10.41 -5.55
CA PRO A 291 -21.91 -11.45 -6.59
C PRO A 291 -23.25 -11.52 -7.31
N GLY A 292 -24.37 -11.18 -6.67
CA GLY A 292 -25.68 -11.20 -7.34
C GLY A 292 -26.92 -10.99 -6.47
N SER A 293 -26.83 -11.09 -5.14
CA SER A 293 -27.92 -10.69 -4.24
C SER A 293 -28.17 -9.18 -4.26
N PHE A 294 -29.22 -8.67 -3.60
CA PHE A 294 -29.48 -7.23 -3.59
C PHE A 294 -28.89 -6.53 -2.36
N MET A 295 -27.89 -5.67 -2.61
CA MET A 295 -27.34 -4.76 -1.61
C MET A 295 -27.41 -3.31 -2.10
N THR A 296 -27.45 -2.37 -1.16
CA THR A 296 -27.46 -0.92 -1.45
C THR A 296 -26.32 -0.22 -0.74
N MET A 297 -25.94 0.97 -1.22
CA MET A 297 -24.90 1.79 -0.62
C MET A 297 -25.43 3.19 -0.33
N SER A 298 -25.13 3.72 0.86
CA SER A 298 -25.24 5.15 1.15
C SER A 298 -23.89 5.69 1.59
N VAL A 299 -23.54 6.89 1.13
CA VAL A 299 -22.25 7.52 1.37
C VAL A 299 -22.46 8.82 2.12
N THR A 300 -21.79 9.01 3.24
CA THR A 300 -21.79 10.27 3.99
C THR A 300 -20.51 11.03 3.69
N ASP A 301 -20.63 12.27 3.24
CA ASP A 301 -19.48 13.15 2.97
C ASP A 301 -18.99 13.86 4.25
N PRO A 302 -17.84 14.56 4.22
CA PRO A 302 -17.30 15.23 5.40
C PRO A 302 -18.18 16.35 5.97
N ASN A 303 -19.14 16.86 5.20
CA ASN A 303 -20.11 17.85 5.66
C ASN A 303 -21.36 17.20 6.30
N GLY A 304 -21.41 15.88 6.36
CA GLY A 304 -22.53 15.12 6.91
C GLY A 304 -23.69 14.93 5.92
N VAL A 305 -23.52 15.24 4.63
CA VAL A 305 -24.56 15.01 3.62
C VAL A 305 -24.54 13.55 3.19
N VAL A 306 -25.72 12.93 3.17
CA VAL A 306 -25.89 11.52 2.80
C VAL A 306 -26.34 11.39 1.34
N HIS A 307 -25.56 10.64 0.57
CA HIS A 307 -25.76 10.32 -0.84
C HIS A 307 -26.14 8.84 -0.98
N GLY A 308 -27.40 8.53 -1.31
CA GLY A 308 -27.89 7.15 -1.38
C GLY A 308 -28.04 6.62 -2.81
N SER A 309 -27.65 5.35 -3.04
CA SER A 309 -27.93 4.64 -4.29
C SER A 309 -28.59 3.28 -4.04
N ARG A 310 -29.71 3.03 -4.72
CA ARG A 310 -30.50 1.78 -4.66
C ARG A 310 -30.60 1.11 -6.04
N GLN A 311 -29.50 1.09 -6.79
CA GLN A 311 -29.45 0.40 -8.08
C GLN A 311 -29.58 -1.10 -7.89
N SER A 312 -30.36 -1.76 -8.76
CA SER A 312 -30.64 -3.20 -8.68
C SER A 312 -29.52 -4.08 -9.24
N GLY A 313 -28.30 -3.56 -9.39
CA GLY A 313 -27.18 -4.25 -10.02
C GLY A 313 -25.82 -3.82 -9.45
N SER A 314 -24.87 -4.75 -9.53
CA SER A 314 -23.46 -4.58 -9.13
C SER A 314 -22.60 -4.33 -10.38
N PRO A 315 -21.71 -3.33 -10.39
CA PRO A 315 -21.37 -2.44 -9.27
C PRO A 315 -22.39 -1.31 -9.09
N VAL A 316 -22.62 -0.91 -7.84
CA VAL A 316 -23.34 0.32 -7.48
C VAL A 316 -22.31 1.44 -7.39
N VAL A 317 -22.35 2.42 -8.30
CA VAL A 317 -21.30 3.45 -8.43
C VAL A 317 -21.81 4.85 -8.08
N GLY A 318 -20.95 5.64 -7.43
CA GLY A 318 -21.17 7.07 -7.18
C GLY A 318 -19.91 7.89 -7.49
N HIS A 319 -20.12 9.12 -7.97
CA HIS A 319 -19.07 10.13 -8.14
C HIS A 319 -19.56 11.42 -7.49
N ILE A 320 -18.87 11.86 -6.44
CA ILE A 320 -19.31 12.96 -5.57
C ILE A 320 -18.15 13.94 -5.45
N ASP A 321 -18.35 15.18 -5.86
CA ASP A 321 -17.39 16.25 -5.61
C ASP A 321 -17.52 16.75 -4.17
N GLY A 322 -16.42 16.84 -3.44
CA GLY A 322 -16.45 17.27 -2.06
C GLY A 322 -15.08 17.59 -1.45
N PRO A 323 -15.10 18.10 -0.20
CA PRO A 323 -13.90 18.56 0.48
C PRO A 323 -13.01 17.39 0.94
N PRO A 324 -11.74 17.67 1.30
CA PRO A 324 -10.92 16.74 2.07
C PRO A 324 -11.60 16.37 3.39
N GLY A 325 -11.50 15.12 3.82
CA GLY A 325 -12.13 14.66 5.06
C GLY A 325 -12.48 13.18 5.06
N LEU A 326 -13.14 12.72 6.12
CA LEU A 326 -13.64 11.36 6.24
C LEU A 326 -14.93 11.19 5.43
N TRP A 327 -14.92 10.21 4.53
CA TRP A 327 -16.08 9.70 3.81
C TRP A 327 -16.43 8.33 4.35
N ARG A 328 -17.73 8.02 4.48
CA ARG A 328 -18.19 6.72 4.99
C ARG A 328 -19.26 6.14 4.08
N ALA A 329 -19.01 4.94 3.54
CA ALA A 329 -20.04 4.13 2.90
C ALA A 329 -20.66 3.18 3.91
N ILE A 330 -21.98 3.10 3.90
CA ILE A 330 -22.76 2.08 4.58
C ILE A 330 -23.34 1.15 3.52
N VAL A 331 -22.90 -0.10 3.55
CA VAL A 331 -23.42 -1.20 2.74
C VAL A 331 -24.59 -1.82 3.50
N SER A 332 -25.74 -1.99 2.86
CA SER A 332 -26.92 -2.62 3.45
C SER A 332 -27.34 -3.84 2.64
N ALA A 333 -27.39 -5.00 3.29
CA ALA A 333 -27.89 -6.23 2.69
C ALA A 333 -29.42 -6.27 2.73
N VAL A 334 -30.04 -6.01 1.57
CA VAL A 334 -31.50 -5.88 1.47
C VAL A 334 -32.17 -7.23 1.20
N ASN A 335 -31.63 -8.02 0.26
CA ASN A 335 -32.10 -9.37 -0.01
C ASN A 335 -30.91 -10.26 -0.33
N VAL A 336 -30.29 -10.82 0.71
CA VAL A 336 -29.08 -11.63 0.64
C VAL A 336 -29.27 -12.93 1.45
N PRO A 337 -30.05 -13.89 0.92
CA PRO A 337 -30.33 -15.13 1.63
C PRO A 337 -29.07 -16.00 1.70
N GLY A 338 -28.66 -16.37 2.92
CA GLY A 338 -27.47 -17.19 3.17
C GLY A 338 -26.15 -16.41 3.30
N GLY A 339 -26.20 -15.08 3.16
CA GLY A 339 -25.04 -14.21 3.25
C GLY A 339 -24.17 -14.25 2.01
N GLU A 340 -23.71 -13.08 1.54
CA GLU A 340 -22.77 -12.99 0.42
C GLU A 340 -21.65 -11.98 0.73
N PRO A 341 -20.44 -12.19 0.17
CA PRO A 341 -19.34 -11.25 0.33
C PRO A 341 -19.65 -9.94 -0.40
N TRP A 342 -18.96 -8.88 0.02
CA TRP A 342 -19.07 -7.56 -0.56
C TRP A 342 -17.69 -6.90 -0.62
N ALA A 343 -17.52 -5.97 -1.56
CA ALA A 343 -16.37 -5.08 -1.61
C ALA A 343 -16.85 -3.64 -1.83
N VAL A 344 -16.16 -2.69 -1.23
CA VAL A 344 -16.27 -1.26 -1.55
C VAL A 344 -14.90 -0.76 -1.97
N ALA A 345 -14.82 -0.16 -3.15
CA ALA A 345 -13.64 0.56 -3.60
C ALA A 345 -13.90 2.06 -3.61
N TRP A 346 -12.86 2.83 -3.31
CA TRP A 346 -12.81 4.27 -3.29
C TRP A 346 -11.65 4.75 -4.14
N SER A 347 -11.78 5.93 -4.75
CA SER A 347 -10.68 6.69 -5.30
C SER A 347 -11.02 8.18 -5.30
N THR A 348 -10.01 9.04 -5.43
CA THR A 348 -10.21 10.46 -5.70
C THR A 348 -9.28 10.93 -6.82
N ASN A 349 -9.70 11.95 -7.57
CA ASN A 349 -8.85 12.63 -8.53
C ASN A 349 -8.03 13.79 -7.92
N ALA A 350 -7.87 13.82 -6.59
CA ALA A 350 -7.08 14.85 -5.90
C ALA A 350 -5.75 15.12 -6.62
N VAL A 351 -5.47 16.41 -6.86
CA VAL A 351 -4.31 16.81 -7.66
C VAL A 351 -3.02 16.39 -6.95
N CYS A 352 -2.05 15.91 -7.71
CA CYS A 352 -0.71 15.59 -7.23
C CYS A 352 0.20 16.82 -7.21
N SER A 353 -0.32 17.89 -6.65
CA SER A 353 0.35 19.16 -6.41
C SER A 353 -0.45 19.93 -5.37
N GLY A 354 0.15 21.01 -4.86
CA GLY A 354 -0.49 21.89 -3.88
C GLY A 354 0.15 21.78 -2.50
N GLU A 355 -0.36 22.59 -1.59
CA GLU A 355 0.12 22.65 -0.21
C GLU A 355 -0.35 21.43 0.59
N LYS A 356 0.36 21.14 1.68
CA LYS A 356 -0.05 20.16 2.68
C LYS A 356 -1.48 20.45 3.13
N VAL A 357 -2.33 19.43 3.13
CA VAL A 357 -3.64 19.49 3.77
C VAL A 357 -3.52 18.89 5.16
N ASP A 358 -3.83 19.66 6.18
CA ASP A 358 -3.93 19.18 7.56
C ASP A 358 -5.16 19.82 8.21
N THR A 359 -6.22 19.03 8.34
CA THR A 359 -7.51 19.47 8.90
C THR A 359 -7.61 19.19 10.40
N GLY A 360 -6.55 18.70 11.03
CA GLY A 360 -6.57 18.14 12.38
C GLY A 360 -6.91 16.65 12.39
N THR A 361 -7.92 16.21 11.62
CA THR A 361 -8.33 14.79 11.52
C THR A 361 -7.74 14.08 10.29
N ASN A 362 -7.56 14.80 9.18
CA ASN A 362 -7.02 14.26 7.94
C ASN A 362 -5.73 14.99 7.56
N VAL A 363 -4.74 14.21 7.15
CA VAL A 363 -3.44 14.69 6.70
C VAL A 363 -3.18 14.20 5.27
N ARG A 364 -2.75 15.11 4.40
CA ARG A 364 -2.24 14.82 3.07
C ARG A 364 -1.00 15.66 2.82
N GLU A 365 0.15 14.99 2.73
CA GLU A 365 1.44 15.59 2.45
C GLU A 365 1.86 15.27 1.02
N ILE A 366 2.43 16.26 0.34
CA ILE A 366 2.91 16.13 -1.04
C ILE A 366 4.35 16.61 -1.07
N LEU A 367 5.21 15.84 -1.72
CA LEU A 367 6.59 16.19 -1.97
C LEU A 367 6.88 16.04 -3.47
N SER A 368 6.83 17.14 -4.20
CA SER A 368 7.08 17.19 -5.64
C SER A 368 8.57 17.31 -5.98
N ASN A 369 8.96 16.93 -7.19
CA ASN A 369 10.32 17.14 -7.71
C ASN A 369 10.70 18.63 -7.74
N ALA A 370 9.75 19.52 -8.05
CA ALA A 370 9.99 20.95 -7.98
C ALA A 370 10.27 21.43 -6.53
N GLN A 371 9.52 20.94 -5.55
CA GLN A 371 9.73 21.25 -4.13
C GLN A 371 11.07 20.71 -3.62
N LEU A 372 11.42 19.48 -3.97
CA LEU A 372 12.71 18.87 -3.67
C LEU A 372 13.87 19.68 -4.26
N SER A 373 13.78 20.02 -5.55
CA SER A 373 14.80 20.81 -6.24
C SER A 373 14.94 22.21 -5.65
N SER A 374 13.84 22.88 -5.34
CA SER A 374 13.84 24.21 -4.72
C SER A 374 14.44 24.17 -3.31
N GLY A 375 14.09 23.16 -2.51
CA GLY A 375 14.65 22.97 -1.17
C GLY A 375 16.17 22.77 -1.19
N LEU A 376 16.66 22.00 -2.16
CA LEU A 376 18.08 21.72 -2.34
C LEU A 376 18.86 22.95 -2.86
N ALA A 377 18.25 23.74 -3.74
CA ALA A 377 18.81 25.01 -4.19
C ALA A 377 18.90 26.01 -3.03
N ASN A 378 17.86 26.10 -2.20
CA ASN A 378 17.81 26.99 -1.03
C ASN A 378 18.82 26.58 0.06
N SER A 379 19.16 25.30 0.18
CA SER A 379 20.22 24.83 1.08
C SER A 379 21.64 25.07 0.54
N GLY A 380 21.79 25.66 -0.65
CA GLY A 380 23.10 25.88 -1.29
C GLY A 380 23.80 24.59 -1.71
N SER A 381 23.05 23.48 -1.80
CA SER A 381 23.59 22.16 -2.10
C SER A 381 23.76 21.98 -3.61
N THR A 382 25.01 22.03 -4.10
CA THR A 382 25.35 21.82 -5.51
C THR A 382 25.83 20.40 -5.77
N GLY A 383 25.53 19.83 -6.95
CA GLY A 383 26.00 18.50 -7.33
C GLY A 383 25.26 17.35 -6.62
N ILE A 384 24.09 17.64 -6.07
CA ILE A 384 23.16 16.68 -5.47
C ILE A 384 21.84 16.72 -6.26
N THR A 385 21.23 15.57 -6.47
CA THR A 385 19.90 15.42 -7.08
C THR A 385 19.06 14.55 -6.14
N ILE A 386 17.87 15.02 -5.79
CA ILE A 386 16.85 14.24 -5.09
C ILE A 386 15.56 14.34 -5.90
N GLN A 387 14.97 13.19 -6.24
CA GLN A 387 13.77 13.16 -7.05
C GLN A 387 12.91 11.93 -6.76
N VAL A 388 11.60 12.12 -6.82
CA VAL A 388 10.61 11.07 -6.97
C VAL A 388 10.72 10.46 -8.37
N GLN A 389 10.87 9.14 -8.44
CA GLN A 389 10.99 8.40 -9.70
C GLN A 389 9.75 7.57 -9.99
N GLY A 390 9.19 7.74 -11.18
CA GLY A 390 8.05 6.97 -11.65
C GLY A 390 6.75 7.26 -10.89
N VAL A 391 5.70 6.57 -11.31
CA VAL A 391 4.39 6.56 -10.65
C VAL A 391 4.14 5.18 -10.06
N SER A 392 3.51 5.15 -8.89
CA SER A 392 3.17 3.93 -8.18
C SER A 392 1.91 4.20 -7.37
N SER A 393 1.00 3.23 -7.32
CA SER A 393 -0.27 3.37 -6.60
C SER A 393 -0.15 3.13 -5.10
N ASN A 394 0.98 2.60 -4.61
CA ASN A 394 1.10 2.14 -3.23
C ASN A 394 2.50 2.32 -2.63
N SER A 395 3.37 3.03 -3.34
CA SER A 395 4.68 3.42 -2.84
C SER A 395 5.14 4.70 -3.51
N ALA A 396 6.19 5.30 -2.99
CA ALA A 396 6.88 6.38 -3.64
C ALA A 396 8.38 6.14 -3.62
N ARG A 397 8.98 6.07 -4.81
CA ARG A 397 10.41 5.88 -4.97
C ARG A 397 11.14 7.21 -4.95
N ILE A 398 12.03 7.41 -3.99
CA ILE A 398 12.94 8.55 -3.92
C ILE A 398 14.33 8.11 -4.32
N TYR A 399 14.87 8.76 -5.35
CA TYR A 399 16.23 8.59 -5.82
C TYR A 399 17.08 9.78 -5.41
N TYR A 400 18.27 9.46 -4.93
CA TYR A 400 19.33 10.40 -4.64
C TYR A 400 20.54 10.11 -5.51
N TYR A 401 21.19 11.18 -5.96
CA TYR A 401 22.52 11.14 -6.55
C TYR A 401 23.35 12.30 -6.04
N SER A 402 24.64 12.09 -5.87
CA SER A 402 25.61 13.16 -5.68
C SER A 402 26.96 12.82 -6.29
N ASN A 403 27.67 13.84 -6.77
CA ASN A 403 29.08 13.74 -7.14
C ASN A 403 29.88 14.78 -6.36
N LEU A 404 30.35 14.38 -5.18
CA LEU A 404 31.10 15.25 -4.27
C LEU A 404 32.55 14.82 -4.26
N GLY A 405 33.45 15.72 -4.68
CA GLY A 405 34.89 15.45 -4.71
C GLY A 405 35.30 14.28 -5.62
N GLY A 406 34.54 14.03 -6.70
CA GLY A 406 34.81 12.93 -7.65
C GLY A 406 34.34 11.55 -7.17
N VAL A 407 33.60 11.50 -6.05
CA VAL A 407 32.95 10.28 -5.58
C VAL A 407 31.47 10.35 -5.92
N GLU A 408 31.06 9.52 -6.87
CA GLU A 408 29.66 9.35 -7.20
C GLU A 408 28.98 8.44 -6.17
N VAL A 409 27.89 8.91 -5.59
CA VAL A 409 27.04 8.15 -4.68
C VAL A 409 25.62 8.28 -5.16
N SER A 410 24.91 7.17 -5.25
CA SER A 410 23.46 7.19 -5.45
C SER A 410 22.79 6.17 -4.55
N TRP A 411 21.55 6.45 -4.18
CA TRP A 411 20.71 5.51 -3.47
C TRP A 411 19.25 5.66 -3.87
N THR A 412 18.46 4.65 -3.57
CA THR A 412 17.03 4.62 -3.85
C THR A 412 16.30 4.07 -2.64
N ILE A 413 15.32 4.83 -2.17
CA ILE A 413 14.45 4.44 -1.06
C ILE A 413 13.02 4.37 -1.59
N ASP A 414 12.34 3.27 -1.31
CA ASP A 414 10.91 3.15 -1.54
C ASP A 414 10.17 3.40 -0.22
N PHE A 415 9.32 4.42 -0.22
CA PHE A 415 8.42 4.75 0.87
C PHE A 415 7.05 4.10 0.64
N TYR A 416 6.38 3.65 1.69
CA TYR A 416 5.09 3.00 1.62
C TYR A 416 4.31 3.19 2.93
N ALA A 417 3.00 2.91 2.93
CA ALA A 417 2.20 2.91 4.15
C ALA A 417 2.49 1.65 4.98
N ALA A 418 3.22 1.80 6.10
CA ALA A 418 3.45 0.76 7.09
C ALA A 418 2.51 0.97 8.28
N THR A 419 1.21 1.08 7.99
CA THR A 419 0.17 1.51 8.93
C THR A 419 0.35 0.85 10.31
N PRO A 420 0.44 1.64 11.40
CA PRO A 420 0.11 3.08 11.48
C PRO A 420 1.23 4.05 11.06
N ASN A 421 2.42 3.58 10.68
CA ASN A 421 3.59 4.43 10.46
C ASN A 421 3.94 4.58 8.96
N LEU A 422 4.88 5.48 8.67
CA LEU A 422 5.50 5.57 7.34
C LEU A 422 6.62 4.54 7.23
N GLY A 423 6.54 3.64 6.26
CA GLY A 423 7.60 2.68 5.98
C GLY A 423 8.58 3.21 4.95
N ALA A 424 9.85 2.85 5.10
CA ALA A 424 10.88 3.10 4.09
C ALA A 424 11.84 1.91 3.95
N VAL A 425 12.19 1.56 2.72
CA VAL A 425 13.17 0.50 2.41
C VAL A 425 14.19 1.02 1.42
N LEU A 426 15.48 0.87 1.77
CA LEU A 426 16.60 1.18 0.89
C LEU A 426 16.75 0.05 -0.14
N THR A 427 16.36 0.30 -1.38
CA THR A 427 16.35 -0.70 -2.46
C THR A 427 17.63 -0.71 -3.29
N GLN A 428 18.32 0.43 -3.36
CA GLN A 428 19.57 0.55 -4.10
C GLN A 428 20.55 1.48 -3.39
N VAL A 429 21.84 1.13 -3.43
CA VAL A 429 22.96 1.99 -3.05
C VAL A 429 24.07 1.70 -4.04
N SER A 430 24.64 2.74 -4.64
CA SER A 430 25.77 2.63 -5.56
C SER A 430 26.84 3.66 -5.22
N VAL A 431 28.10 3.22 -5.20
CA VAL A 431 29.27 4.07 -4.99
C VAL A 431 30.21 3.88 -6.18
N LYS A 432 30.54 4.97 -6.88
CA LYS A 432 31.31 4.95 -8.14
C LYS A 432 30.74 3.98 -9.18
N GLY A 433 29.41 3.90 -9.26
CA GLY A 433 28.71 2.99 -10.15
C GLY A 433 28.63 1.52 -9.68
N ILE A 434 29.23 1.19 -8.53
CA ILE A 434 29.21 -0.18 -7.97
C ILE A 434 28.08 -0.28 -6.95
N ASN A 435 27.13 -1.19 -7.21
CA ASN A 435 26.01 -1.46 -6.29
C ASN A 435 26.49 -2.17 -5.01
N VAL A 436 26.22 -1.57 -3.84
CA VAL A 436 26.71 -1.99 -2.50
C VAL A 436 25.60 -2.25 -1.47
N THR A 437 24.32 -2.24 -1.90
CA THR A 437 23.09 -2.58 -1.14
C THR A 437 23.30 -3.59 -0.01
N THR A 438 23.97 -4.65 -0.38
CA THR A 438 24.44 -5.79 0.38
C THR A 438 25.06 -5.59 1.77
N GLN A 439 26.09 -4.74 1.89
CA GLN A 439 26.88 -4.57 3.12
C GLN A 439 26.45 -3.34 3.92
N VAL A 440 25.76 -2.43 3.24
CA VAL A 440 25.36 -1.13 3.75
C VAL A 440 24.02 -1.24 4.48
N VAL A 441 23.07 -2.03 3.96
CA VAL A 441 21.76 -2.26 4.61
C VAL A 441 21.92 -2.92 5.98
N SER A 442 22.76 -3.95 6.13
CA SER A 442 22.96 -4.65 7.42
C SER A 442 23.65 -3.79 8.49
N LYS A 443 24.41 -2.76 8.09
CA LYS A 443 25.03 -1.81 9.02
C LYS A 443 24.14 -0.61 9.30
N LEU A 444 23.36 -0.12 8.33
CA LEU A 444 22.32 0.88 8.58
C LEU A 444 21.24 0.36 9.53
N THR A 445 20.83 -0.91 9.41
CA THR A 445 19.86 -1.51 10.35
C THR A 445 20.43 -1.69 11.76
N SER A 446 21.74 -1.92 11.91
CA SER A 446 22.39 -1.97 13.24
C SER A 446 22.43 -0.64 13.99
N TYR A 447 22.28 0.49 13.29
CA TYR A 447 22.11 1.84 13.86
C TYR A 447 20.67 2.36 13.71
N GLY A 448 19.79 1.55 13.12
CA GLY A 448 18.52 1.99 12.56
C GLY A 448 17.53 0.84 12.41
N ASP A 449 17.06 0.33 13.54
CA ASP A 449 15.69 -0.18 13.67
C ASP A 449 14.62 0.91 13.33
N SER A 450 15.05 2.13 12.93
CA SER A 450 14.26 3.36 12.83
C SER A 450 13.81 3.78 11.43
N ILE A 451 14.21 3.11 10.35
CA ILE A 451 13.79 3.47 8.98
C ILE A 451 12.65 2.60 8.45
N SER A 452 12.51 1.36 8.94
CA SER A 452 11.41 0.46 8.54
C SER A 452 10.03 0.97 8.98
N SER A 453 10.00 1.83 10.01
CA SER A 453 8.80 2.44 10.56
C SER A 453 9.17 3.81 11.14
N ILE A 454 9.02 4.85 10.33
CA ILE A 454 9.16 6.26 10.73
C ILE A 454 7.87 6.67 11.45
N PRO A 455 7.91 6.91 12.77
CA PRO A 455 6.72 7.32 13.51
C PRO A 455 6.24 8.67 13.01
N THR A 456 4.93 8.76 12.80
CA THR A 456 4.22 9.99 12.41
C THR A 456 3.30 10.41 13.56
N ASP A 457 2.90 11.68 13.59
CA ASP A 457 1.88 12.19 14.53
C ASP A 457 0.44 11.86 14.08
N TYR A 458 0.30 11.03 13.05
CA TYR A 458 -0.94 10.54 12.44
C TYR A 458 -0.75 9.10 11.95
N ILE A 459 -1.84 8.35 11.79
CA ILE A 459 -1.87 7.01 11.18
C ILE A 459 -1.70 7.17 9.67
N VAL A 460 -0.66 6.58 9.09
CA VAL A 460 -0.46 6.57 7.64
C VAL A 460 -1.41 5.57 6.99
N ASP A 461 -2.30 6.07 6.14
CA ASP A 461 -3.27 5.26 5.40
C ASP A 461 -2.67 4.79 4.07
N ARG A 462 -2.06 5.71 3.33
CA ARG A 462 -1.57 5.47 1.97
C ARG A 462 -0.32 6.26 1.68
N VAL A 463 0.53 5.68 0.86
CA VAL A 463 1.69 6.34 0.24
C VAL A 463 1.70 5.95 -1.23
N TYR A 464 1.86 6.91 -2.12
CA TYR A 464 1.87 6.67 -3.55
C TYR A 464 2.68 7.74 -4.29
N SER A 465 3.02 7.50 -5.55
CA SER A 465 3.62 8.50 -6.42
C SER A 465 2.83 8.71 -7.70
N CYS A 466 2.79 9.95 -8.15
CA CYS A 466 1.94 10.39 -9.25
C CYS A 466 2.59 11.57 -9.98
N VAL A 467 2.05 11.91 -11.14
CA VAL A 467 2.54 13.06 -11.93
C VAL A 467 1.61 14.25 -11.71
N GLY A 468 2.17 15.35 -11.21
CA GLY A 468 1.51 16.63 -11.12
C GLY A 468 2.10 17.67 -12.08
N PRO A 469 1.56 18.89 -12.09
CA PRO A 469 2.13 20.04 -12.80
C PRO A 469 3.60 20.34 -12.44
N GLU A 470 4.03 19.96 -11.23
CA GLU A 470 5.38 20.16 -10.68
C GLU A 470 6.32 18.96 -10.91
N GLY A 471 5.94 18.04 -11.80
CA GLY A 471 6.65 16.78 -12.05
C GLY A 471 6.14 15.65 -11.16
N ASN A 472 6.94 14.60 -11.01
CA ASN A 472 6.60 13.49 -10.12
C ASN A 472 6.52 13.99 -8.68
N ALA A 473 5.53 13.49 -7.94
CA ALA A 473 5.35 13.78 -6.53
C ALA A 473 5.11 12.49 -5.75
N MET A 474 5.66 12.46 -4.54
CA MET A 474 5.28 11.52 -3.50
C MET A 474 4.10 12.11 -2.74
N VAL A 475 3.10 11.28 -2.43
CA VAL A 475 1.95 11.66 -1.61
C VAL A 475 1.87 10.72 -0.42
N ILE A 476 1.67 11.28 0.77
CA ILE A 476 1.39 10.56 2.01
C ILE A 476 0.02 11.02 2.50
N GLU A 477 -0.89 10.08 2.70
CA GLU A 477 -2.22 10.33 3.25
C GLU A 477 -2.39 9.59 4.56
N GLY A 478 -3.08 10.20 5.52
CA GLY A 478 -3.30 9.65 6.83
C GLY A 478 -4.37 10.37 7.65
N HIS A 479 -4.62 9.86 8.86
CA HIS A 479 -5.62 10.41 9.79
C HIS A 479 -5.15 10.38 11.25
N ARG A 480 -5.77 11.22 12.09
CA ARG A 480 -5.49 11.27 13.54
C ARG A 480 -6.64 10.72 14.38
#